data_AF-A0ABC9AMT9-F1
#
_entry.id   AF-A0ABC9AMT9-F1
#
_cell.length_a   1.000
_cell.length_b   1.000
_cell.length_c   1.000
_cell.angle_alpha   90.00
_cell.angle_beta   90.00
_cell.angle_gamma   90.00
#
_symmetry.space_group_name_H-M   'P 1'
#
loop_
_entity.id
_entity.type
_entity.pdbx_description
1 polymer ?
#
loop_
_entity_poly.entity_id
_entity_poly.type
_entity_poly.pdbx_seq_one_letter_code
_entity_poly.pdbx_strand_id
1 'polypeptide(L)'
;MTRAHLQPAALAAAKRRPTVALLLGLALAFCLAVLSIQSSFFAAPGVPGRRLDLDAGDVRELAGFQSRVQQCVARRGLGLTADIIDHCKLVLKFPEGTNSTWFNTQFKIFEPLEYKYDVCETILLWEQYRNMTTVLTREYLDVRPDGWLDYAAKRISQLGADKCYNRTLCDELLSILLPAKPPFHPRQFATCAVVGNSGDLLKTEFGQEIDAHDAVFRDNEAPVNKTYAKHVGLKRDFRLVVRGAARNMAPILKGSSDEALIIKSLTHKEINAVIKELPNPVYLFQGIVLRRGAKGTGMKSIELALSMCDVIDMYGFTVDPGYTEWTRYFSPPRKGHNPLQGRAYYQLLECLGVIRIHSPMRAQRVEDWSAIPSKEEIRRAHAAAFHLKKHETGQPVELGPFSNCKVWGTVDPDYGPVSGTSDMSEARKNSNYSKWELLPLEKLRREAQEHYIQMGGVSLYKMDGNKLDDLVCVRHQHSSS
;
A
#
# COMPACT_ATOMS: atom_id res chain seq x y z
N MET A 1 -27.39 -73.53 -68.04
CA MET A 1 -26.77 -74.07 -66.82
C MET A 1 -25.26 -74.11 -67.01
N THR A 2 -24.53 -73.59 -66.02
CA THR A 2 -23.16 -74.00 -65.58
C THR A 2 -21.96 -74.00 -66.54
N ARG A 3 -20.93 -73.25 -66.11
CA ARG A 3 -19.47 -73.56 -66.02
C ARG A 3 -18.73 -74.04 -67.29
N ALA A 4 -17.48 -73.69 -67.58
CA ALA A 4 -16.41 -72.97 -66.89
C ALA A 4 -15.30 -72.67 -67.93
N HIS A 5 -14.41 -71.71 -67.67
CA HIS A 5 -12.96 -71.92 -67.76
C HIS A 5 -12.18 -70.72 -67.15
N LEU A 6 -11.35 -71.02 -66.13
CA LEU A 6 -10.15 -70.29 -65.73
C LEU A 6 -9.06 -70.53 -66.81
N GLN A 7 -7.98 -69.77 -67.06
CA GLN A 7 -7.11 -68.76 -66.38
C GLN A 7 -6.13 -68.24 -67.49
N PRO A 8 -5.01 -67.47 -67.30
CA PRO A 8 -4.44 -66.82 -66.11
C PRO A 8 -3.96 -65.35 -66.30
N ALA A 9 -3.38 -64.82 -65.22
CA ALA A 9 -2.97 -63.45 -64.93
C ALA A 9 -1.78 -62.88 -65.73
N ALA A 10 -1.78 -61.56 -65.88
CA ALA A 10 -0.58 -60.73 -66.09
C ALA A 10 -0.62 -59.53 -65.13
N LEU A 11 0.47 -59.34 -64.37
CA LEU A 11 0.70 -58.19 -63.50
C LEU A 11 0.89 -56.92 -64.35
N ALA A 12 0.20 -55.84 -63.97
CA ALA A 12 0.62 -54.48 -64.29
C ALA A 12 0.64 -53.65 -63.00
N ALA A 13 1.84 -53.27 -62.57
CA ALA A 13 2.09 -52.38 -61.45
C ALA A 13 1.62 -50.96 -61.78
N ALA A 14 0.66 -50.44 -61.01
CA ALA A 14 0.25 -49.04 -61.09
C ALA A 14 0.96 -48.21 -60.01
N LYS A 15 1.94 -47.41 -60.46
CA LYS A 15 2.60 -46.30 -59.75
C LYS A 15 1.58 -45.43 -58.99
N ARG A 16 1.67 -45.36 -57.66
CA ARG A 16 1.07 -44.26 -56.87
C ARG A 16 2.13 -43.17 -56.65
N ARG A 17 1.83 -41.96 -57.12
CA ARG A 17 2.68 -40.76 -57.13
C ARG A 17 2.96 -40.25 -55.69
N PRO A 18 4.15 -39.69 -55.40
CA PRO A 18 4.52 -39.22 -54.07
C PRO A 18 4.02 -37.79 -53.82
N THR A 19 2.73 -37.54 -54.04
CA THR A 19 2.19 -36.16 -53.98
C THR A 19 2.11 -35.64 -52.54
N VAL A 20 1.84 -36.53 -51.58
CA VAL A 20 1.72 -36.17 -50.15
C VAL A 20 3.08 -35.85 -49.53
N ALA A 21 4.12 -36.62 -49.87
CA ALA A 21 5.48 -36.37 -49.39
C ALA A 21 6.04 -35.05 -49.93
N LEU A 22 5.75 -34.72 -51.19
CA LEU A 22 6.14 -33.44 -51.79
C LEU A 22 5.42 -32.25 -51.13
N LEU A 23 4.13 -32.38 -50.84
CA LEU A 23 3.35 -31.33 -50.17
C LEU A 23 3.79 -31.12 -48.72
N LEU A 24 4.11 -32.20 -47.98
CA LEU A 24 4.68 -32.10 -46.64
C LEU A 24 6.08 -31.46 -46.66
N GLY A 25 6.92 -31.82 -47.64
CA GLY A 25 8.23 -31.20 -47.83
C GLY A 25 8.15 -29.71 -48.14
N LEU A 26 7.21 -29.30 -49.00
CA LEU A 26 6.97 -27.89 -49.33
C LEU A 26 6.41 -27.10 -48.13
N ALA A 27 5.52 -27.70 -47.33
CA ALA A 27 5.01 -27.06 -46.11
C ALA A 27 6.10 -26.87 -45.06
N LEU A 28 6.99 -27.84 -44.88
CA LEU A 28 8.13 -27.74 -43.96
C LEU A 28 9.15 -26.71 -44.43
N ALA A 29 9.46 -26.68 -45.73
CA ALA A 29 10.33 -25.66 -46.32
C ALA A 29 9.73 -24.25 -46.20
N PHE A 30 8.42 -24.10 -46.37
CA PHE A 30 7.73 -22.82 -46.18
C PHE A 30 7.74 -22.38 -44.70
N CYS A 31 7.50 -23.29 -43.76
CA CYS A 31 7.59 -22.98 -42.32
C CYS A 31 9.01 -22.57 -41.90
N LEU A 32 10.04 -23.28 -42.40
CA LEU A 32 11.44 -22.94 -42.15
C LEU A 32 11.81 -21.61 -42.80
N ALA A 33 11.32 -21.31 -44.00
CA ALA A 33 11.54 -20.02 -44.66
C ALA A 33 10.87 -18.87 -43.90
N VAL A 34 9.63 -19.05 -43.40
CA VAL A 34 8.94 -18.05 -42.58
C VAL A 34 9.66 -17.82 -41.25
N LEU A 35 10.17 -18.87 -40.59
CA LEU A 35 10.98 -18.74 -39.36
C LEU A 35 12.34 -18.07 -39.62
N SER A 36 12.97 -18.36 -40.77
CA SER A 36 14.21 -17.71 -41.21
C SER A 36 14.00 -16.23 -41.53
N ILE A 37 12.87 -15.90 -42.16
CA ILE A 37 12.47 -14.52 -42.49
C ILE A 37 12.08 -13.78 -41.19
N GLN A 38 11.30 -14.37 -40.28
CA GLN A 38 11.01 -13.71 -39.00
C GLN A 38 12.28 -13.48 -38.17
N SER A 39 13.22 -14.43 -38.13
CA SER A 39 14.48 -14.25 -37.40
C SER A 39 15.43 -13.23 -38.05
N SER A 40 15.38 -13.04 -39.37
CA SER A 40 16.20 -12.05 -40.09
C SER A 40 15.56 -10.66 -40.18
N PHE A 41 14.23 -10.54 -40.15
CA PHE A 41 13.53 -9.25 -40.09
C PHE A 41 13.48 -8.63 -38.67
N PHE A 42 13.83 -9.38 -37.62
CA PHE A 42 14.10 -8.84 -36.27
C PHE A 42 15.58 -8.54 -35.99
N ALA A 43 16.47 -8.74 -36.97
CA ALA A 43 17.87 -8.33 -36.90
C ALA A 43 18.09 -7.09 -37.78
N ALA A 44 17.71 -5.92 -37.27
CA ALA A 44 18.14 -4.65 -37.87
C ALA A 44 19.67 -4.52 -37.76
N PRO A 45 20.40 -4.25 -38.86
CA PRO A 45 21.82 -3.95 -38.80
C PRO A 45 22.00 -2.46 -38.50
N GLY A 46 22.44 -2.12 -37.29
CA GLY A 46 22.86 -0.76 -36.97
C GLY A 46 22.80 -0.40 -35.48
N VAL A 47 23.97 -0.01 -34.97
CA VAL A 47 24.29 0.52 -33.63
C VAL A 47 24.51 -0.55 -32.53
N PRO A 48 25.71 -0.65 -31.92
CA PRO A 48 25.95 -1.51 -30.76
C PRO A 48 25.29 -0.88 -29.51
N GLY A 49 23.96 -0.95 -29.46
CA GLY A 49 23.18 -0.69 -28.26
C GLY A 49 23.14 -1.95 -27.42
N ARG A 50 23.81 -1.93 -26.27
CA ARG A 50 23.71 -2.88 -25.15
C ARG A 50 22.26 -3.42 -24.99
N ARG A 51 21.96 -4.60 -25.54
CA ARG A 51 20.99 -5.51 -24.91
C ARG A 51 21.71 -6.05 -23.67
N LEU A 52 21.60 -5.34 -22.56
CA LEU A 52 22.05 -5.81 -21.26
C LEU A 52 21.10 -6.93 -20.85
N ASP A 53 21.62 -8.15 -20.72
CA ASP A 53 20.90 -9.27 -20.13
C ASP A 53 20.34 -8.86 -18.75
N LEU A 54 19.10 -9.24 -18.46
CA LEU A 54 18.57 -9.21 -17.10
C LEU A 54 19.56 -9.97 -16.21
N ASP A 55 19.97 -9.39 -15.07
CA ASP A 55 20.90 -10.09 -14.19
C ASP A 55 20.24 -11.39 -13.70
N ALA A 56 20.83 -12.52 -14.08
CA ALA A 56 20.37 -13.84 -13.63
C ALA A 56 20.38 -13.94 -12.09
N GLY A 57 21.16 -13.09 -11.41
CA GLY A 57 21.11 -12.90 -9.96
C GLY A 57 19.78 -12.34 -9.47
N ASP A 58 19.34 -11.19 -10.00
CA ASP A 58 18.10 -10.53 -9.59
C ASP A 58 16.87 -11.43 -9.80
N VAL A 59 16.79 -12.11 -10.95
CA VAL A 59 15.69 -13.05 -11.24
C VAL A 59 15.66 -14.20 -10.22
N ARG A 60 16.83 -14.72 -9.83
CA ARG A 60 16.95 -15.80 -8.84
C ARG A 60 16.51 -15.34 -7.45
N GLU A 61 16.89 -14.13 -7.05
CA GLU A 61 16.48 -13.56 -5.76
C GLU A 61 14.97 -13.34 -5.70
N LEU A 62 14.37 -12.81 -6.77
CA LEU A 62 12.93 -12.61 -6.85
C LEU A 62 12.16 -13.95 -6.84
N ALA A 63 12.65 -14.97 -7.55
CA ALA A 63 12.06 -16.31 -7.53
C ALA A 63 12.16 -16.98 -6.15
N GLY A 64 13.28 -16.81 -5.46
CA GLY A 64 13.47 -17.27 -4.08
C GLY A 64 12.52 -16.56 -3.12
N PHE A 65 12.40 -15.24 -3.24
CA PHE A 65 11.48 -14.45 -2.43
C PHE A 65 10.01 -14.86 -2.65
N GLN A 66 9.59 -15.10 -3.89
CA GLN A 66 8.24 -15.60 -4.16
C GLN A 66 7.98 -16.98 -3.58
N SER A 67 8.97 -17.87 -3.64
CA SER A 67 8.87 -19.18 -2.98
C SER A 67 8.67 -19.02 -1.47
N ARG A 68 9.32 -18.04 -0.86
CA ARG A 68 9.12 -17.69 0.55
C ARG A 68 7.72 -17.14 0.83
N VAL A 69 7.21 -16.24 -0.02
CA VAL A 69 5.83 -15.73 0.07
C VAL A 69 4.82 -16.88 -0.03
N GLN A 70 5.00 -17.80 -0.98
CA GLN A 70 4.15 -18.98 -1.16
C GLN A 70 4.13 -19.86 0.10
N GLN A 71 5.28 -20.14 0.69
CA GLN A 71 5.38 -20.92 1.93
C GLN A 71 4.68 -20.21 3.10
N CYS A 72 4.82 -18.89 3.21
CA CYS A 72 4.11 -18.12 4.22
C CYS A 72 2.59 -18.22 4.04
N VAL A 73 2.09 -18.07 2.80
CA VAL A 73 0.66 -18.19 2.51
C VAL A 73 0.15 -19.59 2.86
N ALA A 74 0.88 -20.65 2.51
CA ALA A 74 0.48 -22.02 2.84
C ALA A 74 0.37 -22.26 4.36
N ARG A 75 1.25 -21.66 5.15
CA ARG A 75 1.27 -21.82 6.62
C ARG A 75 0.27 -20.92 7.35
N ARG A 76 0.11 -19.68 6.89
CA ARG A 76 -0.63 -18.61 7.62
C ARG A 76 -1.94 -18.20 6.94
N GLY A 77 -2.15 -18.58 5.69
CA GLY A 77 -3.29 -18.19 4.84
C GLY A 77 -4.67 -18.70 5.23
N LEU A 78 -4.77 -19.55 6.27
CA LEU A 78 -6.02 -20.20 6.70
C LEU A 78 -6.76 -20.84 5.51
N GLY A 79 -6.02 -21.61 4.71
CA GLY A 79 -6.52 -22.32 3.52
C GLY A 79 -6.30 -21.60 2.19
N LEU A 80 -5.85 -20.34 2.17
CA LEU A 80 -5.37 -19.71 0.95
C LEU A 80 -4.13 -20.43 0.41
N THR A 81 -4.01 -20.51 -0.93
CA THR A 81 -2.81 -20.97 -1.62
C THR A 81 -2.24 -19.85 -2.50
N ALA A 82 -0.97 -19.97 -2.89
CA ALA A 82 -0.31 -19.04 -3.79
C ALA A 82 0.31 -19.81 -4.96
N ASP A 83 -0.10 -19.45 -6.18
CA ASP A 83 0.43 -20.03 -7.42
C ASP A 83 1.35 -19.00 -8.08
N ILE A 84 2.64 -19.34 -8.18
CA ILE A 84 3.66 -18.48 -8.80
C ILE A 84 3.47 -18.53 -10.32
N ILE A 85 3.36 -17.36 -10.97
CA ILE A 85 3.22 -17.23 -12.44
C ILE A 85 4.59 -16.99 -13.07
N ASP A 86 5.32 -16.01 -12.54
CA ASP A 86 6.65 -15.62 -13.00
C ASP A 86 7.46 -15.08 -11.81
N HIS A 87 8.61 -14.43 -12.05
CA HIS A 87 9.48 -13.91 -10.99
C HIS A 87 8.92 -12.67 -10.26
N CYS A 88 7.87 -12.02 -10.76
CA CYS A 88 7.16 -10.93 -10.06
C CYS A 88 5.68 -11.21 -9.75
N LYS A 89 5.02 -12.15 -10.42
CA LYS A 89 3.57 -12.33 -10.34
C LYS A 89 3.17 -13.66 -9.71
N LEU A 90 2.13 -13.59 -8.88
CA LEU A 90 1.46 -14.76 -8.30
C LEU A 90 -0.06 -14.60 -8.29
N VAL A 91 -0.77 -15.71 -8.07
CA VAL A 91 -2.21 -15.74 -7.84
C VAL A 91 -2.48 -16.30 -6.45
N LEU A 92 -3.20 -15.56 -5.61
CA LEU A 92 -3.76 -16.12 -4.38
C LEU A 92 -5.13 -16.74 -4.68
N LYS A 93 -5.33 -17.97 -4.25
CA LYS A 93 -6.56 -18.74 -4.47
C LYS A 93 -7.22 -19.13 -3.16
N PHE A 94 -8.54 -19.02 -3.14
CA PHE A 94 -9.36 -19.51 -2.03
C PHE A 94 -9.52 -21.03 -2.09
N PRO A 95 -9.75 -21.70 -0.94
CA PRO A 95 -9.98 -23.14 -0.89
C PRO A 95 -11.07 -23.60 -1.86
N GLU A 96 -10.89 -24.79 -2.42
CA GLU A 96 -11.93 -25.45 -3.21
C GLU A 96 -13.21 -25.61 -2.38
N GLY A 97 -14.37 -25.38 -3.00
CA GLY A 97 -15.67 -25.37 -2.31
C GLY A 97 -16.02 -24.05 -1.61
N THR A 98 -15.15 -23.04 -1.62
CA THR A 98 -15.53 -21.69 -1.16
C THR A 98 -16.66 -21.14 -2.03
N ASN A 99 -17.78 -20.75 -1.42
CA ASN A 99 -18.88 -20.11 -2.14
C ASN A 99 -18.76 -18.59 -2.07
N SER A 100 -18.62 -17.92 -3.22
CA SER A 100 -18.59 -16.46 -3.27
C SER A 100 -20.00 -15.90 -3.18
N THR A 101 -20.43 -15.59 -1.96
CA THR A 101 -21.73 -14.95 -1.68
C THR A 101 -21.66 -13.41 -1.69
N TRP A 102 -20.46 -12.85 -1.85
CA TRP A 102 -20.22 -11.41 -1.75
C TRP A 102 -20.41 -10.71 -3.09
N PHE A 103 -21.59 -10.11 -3.28
CA PHE A 103 -21.92 -9.37 -4.49
C PHE A 103 -21.40 -7.93 -4.45
N ASN A 104 -20.55 -7.57 -5.40
CA ASN A 104 -20.11 -6.20 -5.60
C ASN A 104 -21.15 -5.41 -6.40
N THR A 105 -21.82 -4.47 -5.73
CA THR A 105 -22.89 -3.66 -6.35
C THR A 105 -22.39 -2.68 -7.42
N GLN A 106 -21.13 -2.22 -7.33
CA GLN A 106 -20.55 -1.28 -8.29
C GLN A 106 -20.26 -1.96 -9.63
N PHE A 107 -19.70 -3.17 -9.59
CA PHE A 107 -19.30 -3.92 -10.79
C PHE A 107 -20.33 -4.96 -11.23
N LYS A 108 -21.40 -5.17 -10.43
CA LYS A 108 -22.46 -6.16 -10.67
C LYS A 108 -21.94 -7.60 -10.83
N ILE A 109 -20.90 -7.95 -10.09
CA ILE A 109 -20.28 -9.28 -10.09
C ILE A 109 -20.08 -9.76 -8.66
N PHE A 110 -20.15 -11.07 -8.44
CA PHE A 110 -19.64 -11.68 -7.21
C PHE A 110 -18.12 -11.55 -7.15
N GLU A 111 -17.58 -11.43 -5.95
CA GLU A 111 -16.14 -11.40 -5.77
C GLU A 111 -15.48 -12.67 -6.31
N PRO A 112 -14.36 -12.56 -7.03
CA PRO A 112 -13.64 -13.74 -7.50
C PRO A 112 -13.04 -14.51 -6.33
N LEU A 113 -12.70 -15.77 -6.58
CA LEU A 113 -11.98 -16.63 -5.63
C LEU A 113 -10.48 -16.71 -5.94
N GLU A 114 -10.02 -15.91 -6.88
CA GLU A 114 -8.62 -15.81 -7.27
C GLU A 114 -8.24 -14.34 -7.45
N TYR A 115 -7.10 -13.95 -6.88
CA TYR A 115 -6.60 -12.58 -6.94
C TYR A 115 -5.15 -12.59 -7.42
N LYS A 116 -4.89 -11.91 -8.54
CA LYS A 116 -3.56 -11.77 -9.14
C LYS A 116 -2.83 -10.58 -8.51
N TYR A 117 -1.57 -10.78 -8.17
CA TYR A 117 -0.71 -9.75 -7.58
C TYR A 117 0.63 -9.68 -8.27
N ASP A 118 1.16 -8.47 -8.35
CA ASP A 118 2.53 -8.18 -8.73
C ASP A 118 3.32 -7.89 -7.44
N VAL A 119 4.11 -8.87 -7.00
CA VAL A 119 4.93 -8.82 -5.80
C VAL A 119 6.01 -7.76 -5.91
N CYS A 120 6.62 -7.60 -7.08
CA CYS A 120 7.66 -6.60 -7.34
C CYS A 120 7.10 -5.17 -7.23
N GLU A 121 5.96 -4.87 -7.88
CA GLU A 121 5.31 -3.56 -7.70
C GLU A 121 4.90 -3.33 -6.25
N THR A 122 4.42 -4.38 -5.57
CA THR A 122 3.91 -4.28 -4.19
C THR A 122 5.05 -3.99 -3.20
N ILE A 123 6.17 -4.71 -3.26
CA ILE A 123 7.30 -4.48 -2.35
C ILE A 123 7.93 -3.09 -2.57
N LEU A 124 8.08 -2.67 -3.84
CA LEU A 124 8.55 -1.32 -4.17
C LEU A 124 7.62 -0.24 -3.61
N LEU A 125 6.31 -0.44 -3.70
CA LEU A 125 5.33 0.49 -3.18
C LEU A 125 5.41 0.66 -1.67
N TRP A 126 5.36 -0.46 -0.93
CA TRP A 126 5.25 -0.43 0.52
C TRP A 126 6.57 -0.03 1.21
N GLU A 127 7.72 -0.37 0.64
CA GLU A 127 9.01 0.09 1.17
C GLU A 127 9.27 1.57 0.87
N GLN A 128 8.83 2.09 -0.29
CA GLN A 128 8.82 3.55 -0.53
C GLN A 128 7.95 4.27 0.50
N TYR A 129 6.84 3.65 0.89
CA TYR A 129 5.90 4.18 1.86
C TYR A 129 6.44 4.30 3.27
N ARG A 130 7.25 3.33 3.67
CA ARG A 130 7.91 3.31 4.97
C ARG A 130 8.80 4.54 5.18
N ASN A 131 9.27 5.16 4.09
CA ASN A 131 10.19 6.28 4.12
C ASN A 131 9.54 7.64 3.78
N MET A 132 8.21 7.69 3.59
CA MET A 132 7.48 8.92 3.24
C MET A 132 6.59 9.42 4.37
N THR A 133 6.24 10.71 4.35
CA THR A 133 5.16 11.23 5.19
C THR A 133 3.79 11.07 4.53
N THR A 134 2.78 10.82 5.35
CA THR A 134 1.38 10.68 4.94
C THR A 134 0.49 11.84 5.39
N VAL A 135 1.06 12.81 6.12
CA VAL A 135 0.38 14.03 6.56
C VAL A 135 0.65 15.14 5.55
N LEU A 136 -0.41 15.81 5.12
CA LEU A 136 -0.29 16.99 4.27
C LEU A 136 0.31 18.14 5.08
N THR A 137 1.39 18.73 4.57
CA THR A 137 2.11 19.84 5.21
C THR A 137 2.11 21.08 4.33
N ARG A 138 2.48 22.22 4.91
CA ARG A 138 2.72 23.46 4.17
C ARG A 138 3.90 23.31 3.21
N GLU A 139 5.03 22.75 3.65
CA GLU A 139 6.23 22.59 2.80
C GLU A 139 5.95 21.81 1.52
N TYR A 140 5.05 20.81 1.57
CA TYR A 140 4.64 20.08 0.37
C TYR A 140 3.89 20.98 -0.60
N LEU A 141 2.96 21.81 -0.13
CA LEU A 141 2.21 22.72 -1.00
C LEU A 141 3.07 23.82 -1.61
N ASP A 142 4.10 24.28 -0.89
CA ASP A 142 5.02 25.30 -1.38
C ASP A 142 5.96 24.75 -2.45
N VAL A 143 6.48 23.54 -2.26
CA VAL A 143 7.45 22.92 -3.18
C VAL A 143 6.77 22.27 -4.38
N ARG A 144 5.56 21.72 -4.22
CA ARG A 144 4.84 21.05 -5.30
C ARG A 144 4.43 22.05 -6.39
N PRO A 145 4.65 21.74 -7.68
CA PRO A 145 4.09 22.50 -8.79
C PRO A 145 2.57 22.63 -8.64
N ASP A 146 2.09 23.87 -8.74
CA ASP A 146 0.69 24.25 -8.53
C ASP A 146 0.10 23.70 -7.23
N GLY A 147 0.95 23.52 -6.19
CA GLY A 147 0.54 22.95 -4.92
C GLY A 147 -0.55 23.78 -4.26
N TRP A 148 -0.37 25.10 -4.22
CA TRP A 148 -1.38 26.00 -3.71
C TRP A 148 -2.49 26.34 -4.69
N LEU A 149 -2.22 26.43 -5.99
CA LEU A 149 -3.23 26.80 -6.98
C LEU A 149 -4.22 25.66 -7.24
N ASP A 150 -3.71 24.45 -7.50
CA ASP A 150 -4.50 23.31 -7.94
C ASP A 150 -4.69 22.26 -6.85
N TYR A 151 -3.64 21.87 -6.13
CA TYR A 151 -3.75 20.79 -5.15
C TYR A 151 -4.52 21.21 -3.89
N ALA A 152 -4.23 22.39 -3.35
CA ALA A 152 -4.94 22.93 -2.19
C ALA A 152 -6.45 23.06 -2.45
N ALA A 153 -6.85 23.48 -3.65
CA ALA A 153 -8.25 23.57 -4.03
C ALA A 153 -8.98 22.21 -3.93
N LYS A 154 -8.30 21.11 -4.30
CA LYS A 154 -8.84 19.74 -4.14
C LYS A 154 -9.02 19.31 -2.68
N ARG A 155 -8.44 20.04 -1.71
CA ARG A 155 -8.52 19.76 -0.27
C ARG A 155 -9.56 20.64 0.45
N ILE A 156 -10.13 21.62 -0.24
CA ILE A 156 -11.12 22.55 0.30
C ILE A 156 -12.47 22.26 -0.39
N SER A 157 -13.48 21.90 0.39
CA SER A 157 -14.85 21.86 -0.10
C SER A 157 -15.48 23.24 0.04
N GLN A 158 -16.52 23.52 -0.76
CA GLN A 158 -17.26 24.79 -0.72
C GLN A 158 -16.37 26.03 -1.01
N LEU A 159 -15.24 25.85 -1.71
CA LEU A 159 -14.39 26.96 -2.15
C LEU A 159 -15.12 27.92 -3.10
N GLY A 160 -16.10 27.42 -3.86
CA GLY A 160 -16.82 28.19 -4.88
C GLY A 160 -16.04 28.40 -6.19
N ALA A 161 -14.78 27.96 -6.24
CA ALA A 161 -13.92 27.94 -7.42
C ALA A 161 -13.29 26.55 -7.59
N ASP A 162 -12.85 26.24 -8.81
CA ASP A 162 -12.11 25.01 -9.14
C ASP A 162 -10.63 25.08 -8.74
N LYS A 163 -10.10 26.31 -8.62
CA LYS A 163 -8.72 26.62 -8.21
C LYS A 163 -8.65 27.66 -7.11
N CYS A 164 -7.52 27.71 -6.43
CA CYS A 164 -7.20 28.70 -5.40
C CYS A 164 -6.68 30.01 -6.00
N TYR A 165 -7.49 30.70 -6.80
CA TYR A 165 -7.16 32.03 -7.34
C TYR A 165 -6.93 33.06 -6.22
N ASN A 166 -7.71 32.96 -5.14
CA ASN A 166 -7.48 33.72 -3.92
C ASN A 166 -6.61 32.89 -2.96
N ARG A 167 -5.29 33.11 -3.04
CA ARG A 167 -4.29 32.42 -2.23
C ARG A 167 -4.55 32.56 -0.72
N THR A 168 -4.90 33.77 -0.28
CA THR A 168 -5.13 34.10 1.13
C THR A 168 -6.30 33.31 1.71
N LEU A 169 -7.43 33.24 0.98
CA LEU A 169 -8.60 32.48 1.41
C LEU A 169 -8.28 30.98 1.53
N CYS A 170 -7.58 30.41 0.55
CA CYS A 170 -7.21 28.99 0.62
C CYS A 170 -6.23 28.70 1.76
N ASP A 171 -5.30 29.61 2.04
CA ASP A 171 -4.40 29.49 3.17
C ASP A 171 -5.17 29.55 4.50
N GLU A 172 -6.09 30.51 4.67
CA GLU A 172 -6.94 30.62 5.86
C GLU A 172 -7.72 29.33 6.13
N LEU A 173 -8.29 28.71 5.09
CA LEU A 173 -9.08 27.49 5.21
C LEU A 173 -8.23 26.25 5.56
N LEU A 174 -6.96 26.21 5.15
CA LEU A 174 -6.10 25.04 5.33
C LEU A 174 -5.14 25.17 6.53
N SER A 175 -4.66 26.36 6.86
CA SER A 175 -3.61 26.61 7.87
C SER A 175 -3.88 25.92 9.22
N ILE A 176 -5.15 25.87 9.64
CA ILE A 176 -5.57 25.19 10.87
C ILE A 176 -5.22 23.68 10.93
N LEU A 177 -5.06 23.05 9.77
CA LEU A 177 -4.81 21.61 9.59
C LEU A 177 -3.39 21.31 9.07
N LEU A 178 -2.63 22.32 8.68
CA LEU A 178 -1.34 22.17 8.00
C LEU A 178 -0.17 22.48 8.94
N PRO A 179 0.54 21.44 9.44
CA PRO A 179 1.86 21.65 10.02
C PRO A 179 2.83 22.18 8.96
N ALA A 180 3.82 22.96 9.38
CA ALA A 180 4.84 23.44 8.47
C ALA A 180 5.63 22.30 7.83
N LYS A 181 6.08 21.34 8.66
CA LYS A 181 6.87 20.15 8.33
C LYS A 181 6.20 18.86 8.83
N PRO A 182 6.64 17.65 8.44
CA PRO A 182 6.02 16.41 8.92
C PRO A 182 5.97 16.35 10.46
N PRO A 183 4.79 16.14 11.07
CA PRO A 183 4.66 16.07 12.53
C PRO A 183 5.11 14.72 13.12
N PHE A 184 5.40 13.75 12.25
CA PHE A 184 5.77 12.38 12.62
C PHE A 184 6.92 11.91 11.74
N HIS A 185 7.74 11.00 12.27
CA HIS A 185 8.96 10.54 11.61
C HIS A 185 8.88 9.06 11.23
N PRO A 186 9.47 8.66 10.08
CA PRO A 186 9.72 7.26 9.77
C PRO A 186 10.45 6.55 10.89
N ARG A 187 10.00 5.33 11.21
CA ARG A 187 10.56 4.50 12.29
C ARG A 187 10.51 5.19 13.66
N GLN A 188 9.55 6.07 13.90
CA GLN A 188 9.31 6.67 15.21
C GLN A 188 8.76 5.67 16.24
N PHE A 189 8.08 4.59 15.86
CA PHE A 189 7.52 3.53 16.75
C PHE A 189 7.99 2.11 16.36
N ALA A 190 8.41 1.28 17.31
CA ALA A 190 9.04 0.00 17.01
C ALA A 190 7.93 -1.00 16.71
N THR A 191 6.89 -0.98 17.54
CA THR A 191 5.66 -1.75 17.35
C THR A 191 4.44 -0.84 17.39
N CYS A 192 3.51 -1.06 16.47
CA CYS A 192 2.27 -0.32 16.39
C CYS A 192 1.08 -1.27 16.25
N ALA A 193 0.03 -1.03 17.04
CA ALA A 193 -1.24 -1.72 16.85
C ALA A 193 -2.15 -0.87 15.96
N VAL A 194 -2.66 -1.46 14.88
CA VAL A 194 -3.75 -0.86 14.09
C VAL A 194 -5.03 -1.63 14.40
N VAL A 195 -5.95 -0.98 15.10
CA VAL A 195 -7.19 -1.58 15.60
C VAL A 195 -8.36 -1.17 14.71
N GLY A 196 -8.77 -2.09 13.85
CA GLY A 196 -9.98 -2.00 13.06
C GLY A 196 -11.25 -2.15 13.91
N ASN A 197 -12.39 -2.16 13.21
CA ASN A 197 -13.70 -2.06 13.88
C ASN A 197 -14.49 -3.36 13.93
N SER A 198 -13.95 -4.48 13.42
CA SER A 198 -14.69 -5.77 13.34
C SER A 198 -15.21 -6.22 14.69
N GLY A 199 -16.40 -6.82 14.70
CA GLY A 199 -16.94 -7.51 15.88
C GLY A 199 -16.14 -8.74 16.30
N ASP A 200 -15.23 -9.24 15.45
CA ASP A 200 -14.31 -10.34 15.78
C ASP A 200 -13.44 -10.04 17.00
N LEU A 201 -13.17 -8.76 17.29
CA LEU A 201 -12.44 -8.33 18.49
C LEU A 201 -13.11 -8.81 19.79
N LEU A 202 -14.43 -9.02 19.80
CA LEU A 202 -15.14 -9.49 20.99
C LEU A 202 -14.91 -10.98 21.29
N LYS A 203 -14.29 -11.73 20.38
CA LYS A 203 -14.06 -13.18 20.53
C LYS A 203 -12.74 -13.49 21.25
N THR A 204 -11.88 -12.51 21.46
CA THR A 204 -10.53 -12.67 22.03
C THR A 204 -10.15 -11.44 22.85
N GLU A 205 -9.39 -11.63 23.93
CA GLU A 205 -9.03 -10.55 24.85
C GLU A 205 -7.69 -9.90 24.46
N PHE A 206 -7.64 -9.27 23.29
CA PHE A 206 -6.43 -8.60 22.80
C PHE A 206 -6.08 -7.29 23.54
N GLY A 207 -6.88 -6.87 24.52
CA GLY A 207 -6.78 -5.51 25.07
C GLY A 207 -5.42 -5.17 25.68
N GLN A 208 -4.86 -6.08 26.48
CA GLN A 208 -3.54 -5.87 27.10
C GLN A 208 -2.42 -5.91 26.06
N GLU A 209 -2.52 -6.80 25.08
CA GLU A 209 -1.56 -6.92 23.99
C GLU A 209 -1.53 -5.66 23.12
N ILE A 210 -2.70 -5.14 22.75
CA ILE A 210 -2.86 -3.88 22.00
C ILE A 210 -2.21 -2.73 22.79
N ASP A 211 -2.50 -2.60 24.09
CA ASP A 211 -2.00 -1.51 24.91
C ASP A 211 -0.48 -1.56 25.15
N ALA A 212 0.15 -2.72 24.95
CA ALA A 212 1.60 -2.91 25.10
C ALA A 212 2.43 -2.37 23.92
N HIS A 213 1.81 -2.00 22.80
CA HIS A 213 2.50 -1.43 21.64
C HIS A 213 2.99 -0.02 21.91
N ASP A 214 4.03 0.45 21.20
CA ASP A 214 4.54 1.81 21.37
C ASP A 214 3.49 2.86 20.96
N ALA A 215 2.73 2.60 19.90
CA ALA A 215 1.62 3.44 19.45
C ALA A 215 0.39 2.63 19.02
N VAL A 216 -0.81 3.18 19.25
CA VAL A 216 -2.08 2.57 18.86
C VAL A 216 -2.87 3.50 17.93
N PHE A 217 -3.23 2.96 16.77
CA PHE A 217 -4.02 3.59 15.72
C PHE A 217 -5.44 3.04 15.71
N ARG A 218 -6.43 3.94 15.69
CA ARG A 218 -7.86 3.59 15.72
C ARG A 218 -8.64 4.29 14.61
N ASP A 219 -9.85 3.80 14.34
CA ASP A 219 -10.62 4.23 13.17
C ASP A 219 -12.00 4.79 13.52
N ASN A 220 -12.30 5.98 13.00
CA ASN A 220 -13.64 6.57 13.01
C ASN A 220 -14.27 6.61 14.43
N GLU A 221 -15.54 6.21 14.58
CA GLU A 221 -16.30 6.29 15.84
C GLU A 221 -16.05 5.14 16.82
N ALA A 222 -15.00 4.36 16.62
CA ALA A 222 -14.67 3.19 17.43
C ALA A 222 -14.45 3.59 18.91
N PRO A 223 -15.30 3.16 19.85
CA PRO A 223 -15.24 3.62 21.22
C PRO A 223 -14.10 2.95 21.98
N VAL A 224 -13.41 3.75 22.79
CA VAL A 224 -12.33 3.27 23.66
C VAL A 224 -12.75 3.56 25.10
N ASN A 225 -13.35 2.56 25.73
CA ASN A 225 -13.95 2.69 27.05
C ASN A 225 -13.84 1.37 27.84
N LYS A 226 -14.20 1.43 29.13
CA LYS A 226 -14.10 0.27 30.03
C LYS A 226 -14.90 -0.95 29.55
N THR A 227 -16.01 -0.75 28.83
CA THR A 227 -16.86 -1.83 28.31
C THR A 227 -16.09 -2.74 27.35
N TYR A 228 -15.26 -2.16 26.47
CA TYR A 228 -14.51 -2.91 25.46
C TYR A 228 -13.03 -3.09 25.79
N ALA A 229 -12.53 -2.49 26.87
CA ALA A 229 -11.11 -2.44 27.22
C ALA A 229 -10.42 -3.81 27.20
N LYS A 230 -11.07 -4.86 27.69
CA LYS A 230 -10.51 -6.23 27.65
C LYS A 230 -10.24 -6.77 26.24
N HIS A 231 -10.99 -6.29 25.25
CA HIS A 231 -10.92 -6.75 23.86
C HIS A 231 -10.08 -5.83 22.98
N VAL A 232 -10.16 -4.52 23.20
CA VAL A 232 -9.60 -3.52 22.27
C VAL A 232 -8.61 -2.55 22.92
N GLY A 233 -8.35 -2.69 24.22
CA GLY A 233 -7.44 -1.82 24.97
C GLY A 233 -8.02 -0.44 25.26
N LEU A 234 -7.26 0.39 25.98
CA LEU A 234 -7.57 1.79 26.28
C LEU A 234 -6.59 2.79 25.65
N LYS A 235 -5.41 2.34 25.22
CA LYS A 235 -4.39 3.19 24.61
C LYS A 235 -4.85 3.70 23.25
N ARG A 236 -4.61 4.98 22.97
CA ARG A 236 -5.05 5.67 21.76
C ARG A 236 -4.12 6.84 21.51
N ASP A 237 -3.28 6.72 20.50
CA ASP A 237 -2.31 7.76 20.13
C ASP A 237 -2.76 8.47 18.86
N PHE A 238 -3.31 7.70 17.91
CA PHE A 238 -3.73 8.20 16.62
C PHE A 238 -5.13 7.70 16.27
N ARG A 239 -5.91 8.57 15.64
CA ARG A 239 -7.19 8.18 15.06
C ARG A 239 -7.37 8.69 13.66
N LEU A 240 -7.62 7.77 12.72
CA LEU A 240 -7.94 8.12 11.35
C LEU A 240 -9.46 8.18 11.16
N VAL A 241 -9.94 9.33 10.67
CA VAL A 241 -11.37 9.59 10.50
C VAL A 241 -11.66 9.97 9.05
N VAL A 242 -12.61 9.26 8.42
CA VAL A 242 -13.04 9.59 7.06
C VAL A 242 -14.11 10.68 7.06
N ARG A 243 -14.31 11.33 5.90
CA ARG A 243 -15.29 12.42 5.70
C ARG A 243 -16.64 12.24 6.42
N GLY A 244 -17.28 11.07 6.32
CA GLY A 244 -18.60 10.84 6.93
C GLY A 244 -18.62 10.90 8.46
N ALA A 245 -17.49 10.59 9.10
CA ALA A 245 -17.32 10.59 10.55
C ALA A 245 -16.66 11.90 11.07
N ALA A 246 -16.03 12.69 10.20
CA ALA A 246 -15.37 13.95 10.55
C ALA A 246 -16.33 15.02 11.10
N ARG A 247 -17.64 14.91 10.88
CA ARG A 247 -18.64 15.76 11.55
C ARG A 247 -18.79 15.46 13.04
N ASN A 248 -18.33 14.30 13.51
CA ASN A 248 -18.47 13.83 14.88
C ASN A 248 -17.14 13.91 15.67
N MET A 249 -16.19 14.76 15.27
CA MET A 249 -14.85 14.82 15.90
C MET A 249 -14.91 15.12 17.40
N ALA A 250 -15.69 16.12 17.82
CA ALA A 250 -15.81 16.46 19.24
C ALA A 250 -16.34 15.29 20.09
N PRO A 251 -17.45 14.60 19.73
CA PRO A 251 -17.87 13.39 20.41
C PRO A 251 -16.83 12.26 20.42
N ILE A 252 -16.13 12.04 19.30
CA ILE A 252 -15.11 10.99 19.16
C ILE A 252 -13.95 11.22 20.14
N LEU A 253 -13.52 12.48 20.29
CA LEU A 253 -12.39 12.87 21.13
C LEU A 253 -12.78 13.17 22.59
N LYS A 254 -14.06 13.05 22.94
CA LYS A 254 -14.53 13.36 24.30
C LYS A 254 -13.81 12.48 25.33
N GLY A 255 -13.07 13.12 26.23
CA GLY A 255 -12.27 12.42 27.26
C GLY A 255 -10.95 11.85 26.73
N SER A 256 -10.50 12.29 25.55
CA SER A 256 -9.23 11.93 24.95
C SER A 256 -8.37 13.19 24.78
N SER A 257 -7.43 13.42 25.70
CA SER A 257 -6.56 14.61 25.71
C SER A 257 -5.20 14.39 25.05
N ASP A 258 -4.91 13.18 24.56
CA ASP A 258 -3.59 12.80 24.04
C ASP A 258 -3.64 12.07 22.69
N GLU A 259 -4.81 12.03 22.04
CA GLU A 259 -5.03 11.35 20.75
C GLU A 259 -4.96 12.37 19.60
N ALA A 260 -4.04 12.17 18.67
CA ALA A 260 -3.93 12.97 17.47
C ALA A 260 -4.95 12.50 16.41
N LEU A 261 -5.66 13.44 15.80
CA LEU A 261 -6.69 13.14 14.82
C LEU A 261 -6.17 13.35 13.40
N ILE A 262 -6.30 12.34 12.55
CA ILE A 262 -5.92 12.39 11.14
C ILE A 262 -7.19 12.28 10.30
N ILE A 263 -7.56 13.35 9.60
CA ILE A 263 -8.79 13.38 8.80
C ILE A 263 -8.52 13.11 7.32
N LYS A 264 -9.18 12.10 6.77
CA LYS A 264 -9.30 11.85 5.34
C LYS A 264 -10.58 12.50 4.82
N SER A 265 -10.57 13.82 4.78
CA SER A 265 -11.70 14.68 4.41
C SER A 265 -11.25 15.91 3.63
N LEU A 266 -12.22 16.72 3.21
CA LEU A 266 -12.03 18.09 2.75
C LEU A 266 -12.31 19.04 3.91
N THR A 267 -11.68 20.21 3.89
CA THR A 267 -11.93 21.29 4.85
C THR A 267 -12.92 22.33 4.33
N HIS A 268 -13.53 23.10 5.23
CA HIS A 268 -14.42 24.24 4.99
C HIS A 268 -14.59 25.04 6.30
N LYS A 269 -15.33 26.16 6.29
CA LYS A 269 -15.41 27.07 7.44
C LYS A 269 -16.00 26.41 8.70
N GLU A 270 -17.05 25.63 8.56
CA GLU A 270 -17.76 25.02 9.69
C GLU A 270 -16.92 23.93 10.37
N ILE A 271 -16.22 23.09 9.61
CA ILE A 271 -15.32 22.09 10.21
C ILE A 271 -14.12 22.76 10.89
N ASN A 272 -13.61 23.86 10.33
CA ASN A 272 -12.55 24.65 10.97
C ASN A 272 -13.01 25.25 12.30
N ALA A 273 -14.23 25.78 12.38
CA ALA A 273 -14.79 26.27 13.64
C ALA A 273 -14.82 25.17 14.71
N VAL A 274 -15.20 23.93 14.35
CA VAL A 274 -15.13 22.80 15.28
C VAL A 274 -13.70 22.49 15.70
N ILE A 275 -12.75 22.48 14.75
CA ILE A 275 -11.34 22.16 15.04
C ILE A 275 -10.70 23.17 16.00
N LYS A 276 -11.06 24.45 15.91
CA LYS A 276 -10.55 25.49 16.82
C LYS A 276 -10.90 25.23 18.28
N GLU A 277 -12.05 24.61 18.53
CA GLU A 277 -12.53 24.28 19.89
C GLU A 277 -11.98 22.94 20.41
N LEU A 278 -11.27 22.17 19.57
CA LEU A 278 -10.70 20.89 19.99
C LEU A 278 -9.34 21.10 20.67
N PRO A 279 -9.08 20.45 21.81
CA PRO A 279 -7.76 20.45 22.41
C PRO A 279 -6.77 19.57 21.63
N ASN A 280 -7.27 18.64 20.81
CA ASN A 280 -6.48 17.70 20.04
C ASN A 280 -5.96 18.33 18.73
N PRO A 281 -4.73 18.00 18.29
CA PRO A 281 -4.28 18.36 16.96
C PRO A 281 -5.06 17.57 15.92
N VAL A 282 -5.40 18.26 14.82
CA VAL A 282 -6.10 17.68 13.67
C VAL A 282 -5.26 17.91 12.43
N TYR A 283 -4.96 16.85 11.71
CA TYR A 283 -4.13 16.86 10.50
C TYR A 283 -4.89 16.35 9.29
N LEU A 284 -4.52 16.83 8.10
CA LEU A 284 -5.05 16.29 6.85
C LEU A 284 -4.23 15.08 6.40
N PHE A 285 -4.93 13.97 6.19
CA PHE A 285 -4.34 12.80 5.55
C PHE A 285 -4.14 13.07 4.06
N GLN A 286 -2.90 13.03 3.61
CA GLN A 286 -2.55 13.01 2.19
C GLN A 286 -2.78 11.60 1.64
N GLY A 287 -2.07 10.62 2.20
CA GLY A 287 -2.10 9.21 1.80
C GLY A 287 -1.91 8.98 0.30
N ILE A 288 -2.19 7.76 -0.16
CA ILE A 288 -2.31 7.48 -1.60
C ILE A 288 -3.66 6.88 -1.95
N VAL A 289 -3.89 6.81 -3.26
CA VAL A 289 -4.95 5.98 -3.82
C VAL A 289 -4.39 4.63 -4.22
N LEU A 290 -4.42 3.65 -3.31
CA LEU A 290 -4.24 2.24 -3.66
C LEU A 290 -5.43 1.81 -4.54
N ARG A 291 -5.24 1.75 -5.87
CA ARG A 291 -6.29 1.29 -6.79
C ARG A 291 -6.43 -0.24 -6.82
N ARG A 292 -5.40 -0.96 -6.39
CA ARG A 292 -5.34 -2.43 -6.34
C ARG A 292 -5.08 -2.86 -4.91
N GLY A 293 -6.04 -3.54 -4.28
CA GLY A 293 -5.92 -4.03 -2.90
C GLY A 293 -7.18 -3.88 -2.07
N ALA A 294 -7.02 -4.06 -0.76
CA ALA A 294 -8.09 -3.87 0.23
C ALA A 294 -8.58 -2.41 0.26
N LYS A 295 -9.87 -2.23 0.55
CA LYS A 295 -10.52 -0.92 0.67
C LYS A 295 -11.00 -0.71 2.10
N GLY A 296 -11.04 0.55 2.52
CA GLY A 296 -11.60 0.95 3.82
C GLY A 296 -10.69 1.89 4.59
N THR A 297 -11.18 2.36 5.74
CA THR A 297 -10.41 3.20 6.67
C THR A 297 -9.20 2.45 7.21
N GLY A 298 -9.35 1.18 7.60
CA GLY A 298 -8.27 0.41 8.20
C GLY A 298 -7.02 0.26 7.32
N MET A 299 -7.19 0.15 5.99
CA MET A 299 -6.05 0.17 5.06
C MET A 299 -5.33 1.52 5.05
N LYS A 300 -6.05 2.64 5.25
CA LYS A 300 -5.44 3.97 5.39
C LYS A 300 -4.72 4.14 6.72
N SER A 301 -5.21 3.48 7.76
CA SER A 301 -4.54 3.46 9.06
C SER A 301 -3.28 2.59 9.04
N ILE A 302 -3.26 1.51 8.25
CA ILE A 302 -2.03 0.77 7.93
C ILE A 302 -1.05 1.64 7.15
N GLU A 303 -1.51 2.38 6.13
CA GLU A 303 -0.65 3.34 5.40
C GLU A 303 -0.03 4.40 6.33
N LEU A 304 -0.85 4.95 7.25
CA LEU A 304 -0.39 5.93 8.25
C LEU A 304 0.57 5.30 9.27
N ALA A 305 0.28 4.11 9.77
CA ALA A 305 1.17 3.44 10.72
C ALA A 305 2.50 3.09 10.04
N LEU A 306 2.50 2.65 8.79
CA LEU A 306 3.73 2.24 8.09
C LEU A 306 4.70 3.40 7.87
N SER A 307 4.21 4.63 7.69
CA SER A 307 5.08 5.81 7.61
C SER A 307 5.74 6.18 8.94
N MET A 308 5.39 5.50 10.04
CA MET A 308 5.82 5.83 11.40
C MET A 308 6.41 4.63 12.14
N CYS A 309 6.11 3.39 11.72
CA CYS A 309 6.34 2.18 12.50
C CYS A 309 7.26 1.17 11.79
N ASP A 310 8.10 0.48 12.55
CA ASP A 310 8.89 -0.65 12.03
C ASP A 310 8.03 -1.91 11.85
N VAL A 311 7.20 -2.23 12.84
CA VAL A 311 6.28 -3.38 12.84
C VAL A 311 4.86 -2.90 13.08
N ILE A 312 3.92 -3.46 12.31
CA ILE A 312 2.48 -3.19 12.43
C ILE A 312 1.77 -4.49 12.75
N ASP A 313 1.14 -4.55 13.92
CA ASP A 313 0.24 -5.61 14.33
C ASP A 313 -1.21 -5.16 14.08
N MET A 314 -1.94 -5.94 13.30
CA MET A 314 -3.26 -5.61 12.78
C MET A 314 -4.34 -6.41 13.53
N TYR A 315 -5.28 -5.72 14.17
CA TYR A 315 -6.36 -6.31 14.97
C TYR A 315 -7.74 -5.86 14.47
N GLY A 316 -8.75 -6.72 14.54
CA GLY A 316 -10.13 -6.31 14.24
C GLY A 316 -10.41 -6.02 12.78
N PHE A 317 -9.71 -6.73 11.89
CA PHE A 317 -9.99 -6.83 10.47
C PHE A 317 -10.60 -8.21 10.20
N THR A 318 -11.70 -8.25 9.44
CA THR A 318 -12.37 -9.51 9.10
C THR A 318 -11.54 -10.29 8.08
N VAL A 319 -10.67 -11.19 8.58
CA VAL A 319 -9.70 -11.96 7.80
C VAL A 319 -9.83 -13.49 8.01
N ASP A 320 -10.49 -13.90 9.09
CA ASP A 320 -10.77 -15.31 9.35
C ASP A 320 -11.83 -15.83 8.37
N PRO A 321 -11.73 -17.09 7.89
CA PRO A 321 -12.78 -17.71 7.08
C PRO A 321 -14.11 -17.84 7.83
N GLY A 322 -15.21 -17.98 7.08
CA GLY A 322 -16.53 -18.32 7.62
C GLY A 322 -17.37 -17.13 8.12
N TYR A 323 -16.90 -15.89 7.99
CA TYR A 323 -17.73 -14.71 8.27
C TYR A 323 -18.83 -14.56 7.21
N THR A 324 -20.03 -14.22 7.67
CA THR A 324 -21.23 -14.08 6.83
C THR A 324 -21.72 -12.63 6.73
N GLU A 325 -21.28 -11.77 7.65
CA GLU A 325 -21.71 -10.38 7.73
C GLU A 325 -20.58 -9.49 8.26
N TRP A 326 -20.66 -8.20 7.94
CA TRP A 326 -19.74 -7.21 8.49
C TRP A 326 -20.28 -6.66 9.80
N THR A 327 -19.65 -7.06 10.89
CA THR A 327 -20.02 -6.61 12.24
C THR A 327 -19.09 -5.50 12.71
N ARG A 328 -19.55 -4.72 13.67
CA ARG A 328 -18.67 -3.84 14.45
C ARG A 328 -18.80 -4.19 15.93
N TYR A 329 -17.71 -4.12 16.68
CA TYR A 329 -17.74 -4.49 18.10
C TYR A 329 -18.64 -3.58 18.96
N PHE A 330 -19.05 -2.43 18.40
CA PHE A 330 -19.83 -1.39 19.08
C PHE A 330 -21.15 -1.05 18.38
N SER A 331 -21.56 -1.80 17.34
CA SER A 331 -22.83 -1.53 16.66
C SER A 331 -23.41 -2.76 15.97
N PRO A 332 -24.69 -2.71 15.57
CA PRO A 332 -25.26 -3.71 14.68
C PRO A 332 -24.47 -3.85 13.37
N PRO A 333 -24.61 -5.00 12.68
CA PRO A 333 -23.98 -5.26 11.39
C PRO A 333 -24.27 -4.16 10.36
N ARG A 334 -23.32 -3.92 9.47
CA ARG A 334 -23.46 -3.01 8.33
C ARG A 334 -23.15 -3.77 7.04
N LYS A 335 -23.48 -3.18 5.88
CA LYS A 335 -22.92 -3.66 4.61
C LYS A 335 -21.48 -3.15 4.50
N GLY A 336 -20.52 -4.06 4.38
CA GLY A 336 -19.11 -3.72 4.14
C GLY A 336 -18.72 -3.86 2.67
N HIS A 337 -17.41 -3.77 2.41
CA HIS A 337 -16.86 -3.73 1.06
C HIS A 337 -15.83 -4.84 0.84
N ASN A 338 -16.06 -5.64 -0.19
CA ASN A 338 -15.10 -6.57 -0.80
C ASN A 338 -14.25 -7.42 0.17
N PRO A 339 -14.85 -8.19 1.09
CA PRO A 339 -14.08 -8.85 2.14
C PRO A 339 -13.17 -10.00 1.64
N LEU A 340 -13.49 -10.67 0.52
CA LEU A 340 -12.58 -11.68 -0.05
C LEU A 340 -11.31 -11.04 -0.61
N GLN A 341 -11.46 -9.92 -1.32
CA GLN A 341 -10.33 -9.12 -1.80
C GLN A 341 -9.49 -8.59 -0.64
N GLY A 342 -10.15 -8.13 0.42
CA GLY A 342 -9.51 -7.70 1.65
C GLY A 342 -8.64 -8.81 2.23
N ARG A 343 -9.24 -9.97 2.52
CA ARG A 343 -8.54 -11.12 3.09
C ARG A 343 -7.32 -11.56 2.27
N ALA A 344 -7.47 -11.72 0.96
CA ALA A 344 -6.35 -12.09 0.09
C ALA A 344 -5.23 -11.03 0.14
N TYR A 345 -5.59 -9.75 0.09
CA TYR A 345 -4.60 -8.68 0.09
C TYR A 345 -3.87 -8.55 1.43
N TYR A 346 -4.58 -8.58 2.56
CA TYR A 346 -3.94 -8.57 3.87
C TYR A 346 -2.99 -9.77 4.03
N GLN A 347 -3.39 -10.96 3.56
CA GLN A 347 -2.52 -12.14 3.60
C GLN A 347 -1.25 -11.95 2.77
N LEU A 348 -1.36 -11.34 1.58
CA LEU A 348 -0.18 -10.95 0.81
C LEU A 348 0.72 -10.00 1.60
N LEU A 349 0.15 -8.93 2.19
CA LEU A 349 0.93 -7.95 2.96
C LEU A 349 1.64 -8.58 4.16
N GLU A 350 1.00 -9.53 4.85
CA GLU A 350 1.65 -10.28 5.91
C GLU A 350 2.85 -11.07 5.39
N CYS A 351 2.66 -11.77 4.27
CA CYS A 351 3.72 -12.59 3.68
C CYS A 351 4.79 -11.79 2.93
N LEU A 352 4.60 -10.49 2.75
CA LEU A 352 5.63 -9.53 2.34
C LEU A 352 6.31 -8.84 3.53
N GLY A 353 5.90 -9.14 4.77
CA GLY A 353 6.46 -8.56 5.99
C GLY A 353 6.04 -7.11 6.26
N VAL A 354 4.95 -6.64 5.64
CA VAL A 354 4.43 -5.28 5.86
C VAL A 354 3.63 -5.19 7.16
N ILE A 355 2.83 -6.22 7.45
CA ILE A 355 1.96 -6.29 8.63
C ILE A 355 2.04 -7.68 9.28
N ARG A 356 1.54 -7.78 10.49
CA ARG A 356 1.28 -9.02 11.23
C ARG A 356 -0.20 -9.07 11.53
N ILE A 357 -0.83 -10.21 11.28
CA ILE A 357 -2.28 -10.33 11.39
C ILE A 357 -2.65 -11.09 12.66
N HIS A 358 -3.39 -10.42 13.53
CA HIS A 358 -3.98 -10.97 14.74
C HIS A 358 -5.48 -11.16 14.55
N SER A 359 -5.96 -12.36 14.82
CA SER A 359 -7.38 -12.72 14.68
C SER A 359 -7.77 -13.84 15.65
N PRO A 360 -9.07 -14.03 15.93
CA PRO A 360 -9.53 -15.08 16.83
C PRO A 360 -9.04 -16.49 16.48
N MET A 361 -9.06 -16.88 15.19
CA MET A 361 -8.55 -18.20 14.79
C MET A 361 -7.03 -18.34 14.93
N ARG A 362 -6.29 -17.23 14.85
CA ARG A 362 -4.82 -17.21 14.99
C ARG A 362 -4.37 -17.20 16.44
N ALA A 363 -5.10 -16.49 17.31
CA ALA A 363 -4.85 -16.45 18.75
C ALA A 363 -4.99 -17.83 19.44
N GLN A 364 -5.69 -18.79 18.81
CA GLN A 364 -5.78 -20.17 19.29
C GLN A 364 -4.52 -21.01 19.01
N ARG A 365 -3.53 -20.47 18.29
CA ARG A 365 -2.31 -21.15 17.87
C ARG A 365 -1.10 -20.45 18.45
N VAL A 366 -0.01 -21.19 18.63
CA VAL A 366 1.29 -20.57 18.90
C VAL A 366 1.74 -19.83 17.66
N GLU A 367 1.96 -18.53 17.77
CA GLU A 367 2.37 -17.71 16.64
C GLU A 367 3.84 -17.97 16.28
N ASP A 368 4.05 -18.56 15.11
CA ASP A 368 5.37 -18.66 14.50
C ASP A 368 5.55 -17.57 13.43
N TRP A 369 6.28 -16.52 13.80
CA TRP A 369 6.63 -15.42 12.92
C TRP A 369 7.81 -15.75 11.98
N SER A 370 8.47 -16.90 12.15
CA SER A 370 9.59 -17.31 11.30
C SER A 370 9.19 -17.63 9.86
N ALA A 371 7.89 -17.77 9.58
CA ALA A 371 7.38 -17.95 8.22
C ALA A 371 7.37 -16.64 7.40
N ILE A 372 7.30 -15.48 8.05
CA ILE A 372 7.35 -14.18 7.38
C ILE A 372 8.80 -13.92 6.90
N PRO A 373 9.02 -13.32 5.71
CA PRO A 373 10.36 -12.93 5.29
C PRO A 373 11.02 -11.98 6.29
N SER A 374 12.32 -12.16 6.50
CA SER A 374 13.15 -11.26 7.30
C SER A 374 13.35 -9.91 6.59
N LYS A 375 13.71 -8.86 7.35
CA LYS A 375 14.04 -7.54 6.80
C LYS A 375 15.13 -7.61 5.72
N GLU A 376 16.08 -8.52 5.88
CA GLU A 376 17.21 -8.70 4.95
C GLU A 376 16.78 -9.39 3.65
N GLU A 377 15.87 -10.38 3.72
CA GLU A 377 15.24 -10.96 2.53
C GLU A 377 14.40 -9.92 1.77
N ILE A 378 13.61 -9.11 2.49
CA ILE A 378 12.80 -8.02 1.90
C ILE A 378 13.71 -6.99 1.23
N ARG A 379 14.82 -6.59 1.86
CA ARG A 379 15.78 -5.63 1.30
C ARG A 379 16.40 -6.13 0.00
N ARG A 380 16.82 -7.40 -0.06
CA ARG A 380 17.36 -8.00 -1.31
C ARG A 380 16.30 -8.09 -2.41
N ALA A 381 15.10 -8.54 -2.08
CA ALA A 381 14.00 -8.61 -3.02
C ALA A 381 13.59 -7.23 -3.56
N HIS A 382 13.58 -6.21 -2.69
CA HIS A 382 13.32 -4.83 -3.09
C HIS A 382 14.40 -4.30 -4.05
N ALA A 383 15.68 -4.55 -3.76
CA ALA A 383 16.78 -4.15 -4.65
C ALA A 383 16.68 -4.82 -6.03
N ALA A 384 16.45 -6.13 -6.07
CA ALA A 384 16.28 -6.88 -7.31
C ALA A 384 15.05 -6.41 -8.11
N ALA A 385 13.91 -6.17 -7.43
CA ALA A 385 12.71 -5.62 -8.06
C ALA A 385 12.96 -4.22 -8.64
N PHE A 386 13.75 -3.40 -7.96
CA PHE A 386 14.11 -2.07 -8.42
C PHE A 386 14.98 -2.11 -9.68
N HIS A 387 16.02 -2.94 -9.69
CA HIS A 387 16.87 -3.14 -10.88
C HIS A 387 16.05 -3.61 -12.08
N LEU A 388 15.19 -4.61 -11.88
CA LEU A 388 14.30 -5.12 -12.91
C LEU A 388 13.41 -4.01 -13.49
N LYS A 389 12.76 -3.22 -12.64
CA LYS A 389 11.90 -2.12 -13.08
C LYS A 389 12.67 -1.04 -13.85
N LYS A 390 13.90 -0.71 -13.44
CA LYS A 390 14.74 0.26 -14.14
C LYS A 390 15.16 -0.25 -15.52
N HIS A 391 15.48 -1.54 -15.64
CA HIS A 391 15.76 -2.18 -16.92
C HIS A 391 14.56 -2.13 -17.87
N GLU A 392 13.38 -2.51 -17.39
CA GLU A 392 12.13 -2.48 -18.18
C GLU A 392 11.76 -1.08 -18.68
N THR A 393 12.10 -0.05 -17.91
CA THR A 393 11.80 1.35 -18.24
C THR A 393 12.94 2.06 -18.98
N GLY A 394 14.09 1.41 -19.17
CA GLY A 394 15.28 2.00 -19.80
C GLY A 394 15.87 3.19 -19.04
N GLN A 395 15.53 3.34 -17.75
CA GLN A 395 16.03 4.44 -16.91
C GLN A 395 17.42 4.13 -16.37
N PRO A 396 18.30 5.14 -16.20
CA PRO A 396 19.57 4.94 -15.51
C PRO A 396 19.36 4.36 -14.11
N VAL A 397 20.24 3.44 -13.72
CA VAL A 397 20.25 2.87 -12.35
C VAL A 397 20.91 3.89 -11.43
N GLU A 398 20.15 4.92 -11.03
CA GLU A 398 20.51 5.75 -9.90
C GLU A 398 20.04 5.07 -8.62
N LEU A 399 20.98 4.48 -7.89
CA LEU A 399 20.73 3.89 -6.59
C LEU A 399 20.69 4.98 -5.52
N GLY A 400 19.59 5.02 -4.78
CA GLY A 400 19.47 5.91 -3.63
C GLY A 400 18.01 6.14 -3.23
N PRO A 401 17.78 6.67 -2.02
CA PRO A 401 16.42 6.92 -1.52
C PRO A 401 15.66 7.99 -2.32
N PHE A 402 16.36 8.72 -3.19
CA PHE A 402 15.84 9.84 -3.96
C PHE A 402 15.65 9.56 -5.45
N SER A 403 15.87 8.32 -5.90
CA SER A 403 15.77 7.95 -7.32
C SER A 403 14.39 8.22 -7.95
N ASN A 404 13.37 8.38 -7.11
CA ASN A 404 11.99 8.62 -7.49
C ASN A 404 11.55 10.08 -7.20
N CYS A 405 12.47 10.95 -6.78
CA CYS A 405 12.24 12.38 -6.59
C CYS A 405 12.13 13.11 -7.93
N LYS A 406 10.90 13.51 -8.28
CA LYS A 406 10.64 14.25 -9.51
C LYS A 406 10.63 15.76 -9.31
N VAL A 407 10.25 16.19 -8.11
CA VAL A 407 10.20 17.59 -7.71
C VAL A 407 11.05 17.75 -6.47
N TRP A 408 11.88 18.80 -6.48
CA TRP A 408 12.73 19.17 -5.38
C TRP A 408 12.44 20.58 -4.91
N GLY A 409 12.56 20.80 -3.61
CA GLY A 409 12.56 22.12 -3.01
C GLY A 409 13.37 22.13 -1.72
N THR A 410 13.67 23.32 -1.25
CA THR A 410 14.41 23.54 0.00
C THR A 410 13.59 24.48 0.87
N VAL A 411 13.47 24.15 2.15
CA VAL A 411 12.84 25.01 3.17
C VAL A 411 13.76 25.14 4.38
N ASP A 412 13.61 26.25 5.10
CA ASP A 412 14.31 26.44 6.37
C ASP A 412 13.78 25.46 7.44
N PRO A 413 14.61 24.78 8.24
CA PRO A 413 14.14 23.89 9.32
C PRO A 413 13.22 24.57 10.35
N ASP A 414 13.36 25.89 10.50
CA ASP A 414 12.55 26.74 11.39
C ASP A 414 11.39 27.42 10.65
N TYR A 415 11.11 26.98 9.42
CA TYR A 415 10.04 27.51 8.58
C TYR A 415 8.66 27.22 9.16
N GLY A 416 7.86 28.28 9.29
CA GLY A 416 6.41 28.20 9.48
C GLY A 416 5.94 27.89 10.91
N PRO A 417 4.62 27.95 11.14
CA PRO A 417 4.05 27.69 12.45
C PRO A 417 4.05 26.19 12.80
N VAL A 418 4.05 25.88 14.10
CA VAL A 418 3.51 24.60 14.59
C VAL A 418 2.07 24.50 14.11
N SER A 419 1.61 23.32 13.71
CA SER A 419 0.31 23.15 13.05
C SER A 419 -0.81 23.98 13.71
N GLY A 420 -1.74 24.50 12.91
CA GLY A 420 -2.77 25.40 13.43
C GLY A 420 -2.56 26.85 13.02
N THR A 421 -3.53 27.70 13.35
CA THR A 421 -3.36 29.16 13.30
C THR A 421 -2.40 29.63 14.40
N SER A 422 -1.88 30.86 14.33
CA SER A 422 -0.83 31.34 15.25
C SER A 422 -1.19 31.20 16.74
N ASP A 423 -2.45 31.44 17.09
CA ASP A 423 -3.02 31.22 18.43
C ASP A 423 -3.04 29.74 18.84
N MET A 424 -3.34 28.84 17.91
CA MET A 424 -3.31 27.39 18.15
C MET A 424 -1.90 26.84 18.25
N SER A 425 -0.94 27.42 17.52
CA SER A 425 0.46 26.99 17.56
C SER A 425 1.04 27.10 18.97
N GLU A 426 0.71 28.19 19.70
CA GLU A 426 1.18 28.38 21.07
C GLU A 426 0.49 27.43 22.05
N ALA A 427 -0.83 27.24 21.91
CA ALA A 427 -1.56 26.24 22.69
C ALA A 427 -0.99 24.82 22.48
N ARG A 428 -0.65 24.45 21.23
CA ARG A 428 -0.05 23.15 20.89
C ARG A 428 1.34 22.98 21.46
N LYS A 429 2.20 24.01 21.37
CA LYS A 429 3.54 24.02 21.99
C LYS A 429 3.49 23.72 23.49
N ASN A 430 2.48 24.24 24.18
CA ASN A 430 2.32 24.10 25.63
C ASN A 430 1.46 22.90 26.05
N SER A 431 1.12 22.00 25.11
CA SER A 431 0.31 20.81 25.37
C SER A 431 1.13 19.53 25.38
N ASN A 432 0.53 18.43 25.83
CA ASN A 432 1.11 17.09 25.72
C ASN A 432 1.36 16.63 24.27
N TYR A 433 0.84 17.35 23.26
CA TYR A 433 1.04 17.04 21.85
C TYR A 433 2.33 17.61 21.26
N SER A 434 3.00 18.52 21.98
CA SER A 434 4.34 18.99 21.62
C SER A 434 5.33 17.83 21.42
N LYS A 435 5.12 16.70 22.14
CA LYS A 435 5.88 15.45 21.97
C LYS A 435 5.79 14.82 20.58
N TRP A 436 4.90 15.29 19.72
CA TRP A 436 4.78 14.84 18.33
C TRP A 436 5.54 15.79 17.40
N GLU A 437 5.06 17.03 17.25
CA GLU A 437 5.61 18.01 16.28
C GLU A 437 6.95 18.63 16.69
N LEU A 438 7.25 18.67 17.98
CA LEU A 438 8.43 19.34 18.54
C LEU A 438 9.41 18.36 19.15
N LEU A 439 9.25 17.06 18.86
CA LEU A 439 10.16 16.03 19.34
C LEU A 439 11.53 16.20 18.69
N PRO A 440 12.59 16.52 19.45
CA PRO A 440 13.93 16.66 18.88
C PRO A 440 14.42 15.33 18.33
N LEU A 441 15.23 15.37 17.27
CA LEU A 441 15.78 14.20 16.61
C LEU A 441 16.49 13.26 17.60
N GLU A 442 17.23 13.83 18.56
CA GLU A 442 18.01 13.09 19.56
C GLU A 442 17.12 12.32 20.56
N LYS A 443 15.83 12.68 20.64
CA LYS A 443 14.83 11.99 21.46
C LYS A 443 14.10 10.87 20.71
N LEU A 444 14.23 10.80 19.39
CA LEU A 444 13.71 9.67 18.61
C LEU A 444 14.52 8.41 18.89
N ARG A 445 13.99 7.23 18.54
CA ARG A 445 14.78 5.99 18.61
C ARG A 445 16.00 6.09 17.68
N ARG A 446 17.01 5.26 17.97
CA ARG A 446 18.22 5.17 17.14
C ARG A 446 17.91 4.91 15.66
N GLU A 447 17.03 3.98 15.34
CA GLU A 447 16.71 3.61 13.95
C GLU A 447 16.00 4.76 13.18
N ALA A 448 15.27 5.64 13.88
CA ALA A 448 14.72 6.87 13.28
C ALA A 448 15.81 7.92 13.06
N GLN A 449 16.75 8.05 13.99
CA GLN A 449 17.91 8.93 13.84
C GLN A 449 18.81 8.48 12.67
N GLU A 450 19.12 7.19 12.61
CA GLU A 450 19.87 6.58 11.50
C GLU A 450 19.16 6.78 10.16
N HIS A 451 17.84 6.57 10.11
CA HIS A 451 17.05 6.86 8.92
C HIS A 451 17.11 8.35 8.55
N TYR A 452 16.96 9.26 9.50
CA TYR A 452 17.05 10.70 9.22
C TYR A 452 18.41 11.10 8.65
N ILE A 453 19.51 10.55 9.21
CA ILE A 453 20.88 10.76 8.72
C ILE A 453 21.03 10.21 7.30
N GLN A 454 20.53 8.99 7.05
CA GLN A 454 20.54 8.38 5.71
C GLN A 454 19.78 9.22 4.68
N MET A 455 18.70 9.87 5.12
CA MET A 455 17.89 10.77 4.30
C MET A 455 18.44 12.20 4.21
N GLY A 456 19.54 12.53 4.91
CA GLY A 456 20.19 13.84 4.83
C GLY A 456 19.25 15.03 5.10
N GLY A 457 18.28 14.87 6.01
CA GLY A 457 17.29 15.91 6.30
C GLY A 457 16.27 16.18 5.19
N VAL A 458 15.95 15.17 4.38
CA VAL A 458 14.96 15.26 3.30
C VAL A 458 13.65 14.56 3.68
N SER A 459 12.54 15.30 3.63
CA SER A 459 11.18 14.75 3.69
C SER A 459 10.75 14.23 2.33
N LEU A 460 10.13 13.05 2.28
CA LEU A 460 9.54 12.48 1.06
C LEU A 460 8.02 12.52 1.11
N TYR A 461 7.40 13.00 0.03
CA TYR A 461 5.95 13.05 -0.15
C TYR A 461 5.54 12.36 -1.42
N LYS A 462 4.42 11.62 -1.38
CA LYS A 462 3.81 11.12 -2.62
C LYS A 462 3.07 12.23 -3.36
N MET A 463 3.43 12.43 -4.63
CA MET A 463 2.65 13.25 -5.56
C MET A 463 1.42 12.48 -6.09
N ASP A 464 0.31 13.19 -6.37
CA ASP A 464 -0.97 12.61 -6.80
C ASP A 464 -0.85 11.51 -7.86
N GLY A 465 -1.71 10.50 -7.76
CA GLY A 465 -1.75 9.38 -8.70
C GLY A 465 -1.11 8.11 -8.13
N ASN A 466 -0.92 7.12 -8.99
CA ASN A 466 -0.49 5.77 -8.56
C ASN A 466 0.92 5.40 -9.03
N LYS A 467 1.61 6.29 -9.75
CA LYS A 467 2.95 6.00 -10.23
C LYS A 467 3.92 6.05 -9.05
N LEU A 468 4.69 4.98 -8.88
CA LEU A 468 5.71 4.89 -7.84
C LEU A 468 6.70 6.07 -7.91
N ASP A 469 7.05 6.49 -9.12
CA ASP A 469 8.19 7.38 -9.39
C ASP A 469 7.83 8.88 -9.39
N ASP A 470 6.68 9.25 -8.82
CA ASP A 470 6.27 10.65 -8.68
C ASP A 470 6.32 11.05 -7.18
N LEU A 471 7.51 11.41 -6.68
CA LEU A 471 7.73 11.97 -5.35
C LEU A 471 8.06 13.47 -5.40
N VAL A 472 7.63 14.18 -4.35
CA VAL A 472 8.11 15.53 -3.99
C VAL A 472 9.08 15.37 -2.82
N CYS A 473 10.28 15.91 -2.96
CA CYS A 473 11.36 15.77 -2.00
C CYS A 473 11.76 17.15 -1.49
N VAL A 474 11.66 17.34 -0.18
CA VAL A 474 11.86 18.64 0.47
C VAL A 474 13.07 18.55 1.36
N ARG A 475 14.11 19.34 1.05
CA ARG A 475 15.34 19.40 1.85
C ARG A 475 15.19 20.45 2.95
N HIS A 476 15.54 20.09 4.18
CA HIS A 476 15.60 21.00 5.32
C HIS A 476 17.04 21.52 5.47
N GLN A 477 17.29 22.76 5.04
CA GLN A 477 18.60 23.42 5.15
C GLN A 477 18.42 24.82 5.72
N HIS A 478 19.20 25.16 6.75
CA HIS A 478 19.26 26.54 7.22
C HIS A 478 19.75 27.41 6.06
N SER A 479 19.04 28.51 5.82
CA SER A 479 19.54 29.53 4.91
C SER A 479 20.89 30.03 5.44
N SER A 480 21.96 29.84 4.66
CA SER A 480 23.25 30.47 4.96
C SER A 480 23.03 31.98 4.91
N SER A 481 23.02 32.60 6.09
CA SER A 481 22.83 34.05 6.28
C SER A 481 23.90 34.85 5.57
#